data_AF-W3WMQ7-F1
#
_entry.id   AF-W3WMQ7-F1
#
_cell.length_a   1.000
_cell.length_b   1.000
_cell.length_c   1.000
_cell.angle_alpha   90.00
_cell.angle_beta   90.00
_cell.angle_gamma   90.00
#
_symmetry.space_group_name_H-M   'P 1'
#
loop_
_entity.id
_entity.type
_entity.pdbx_description
1 polymer ?
#
loop_
_entity_poly.entity_id
_entity_poly.type
_entity_poly.pdbx_seq_one_letter_code
_entity_poly.pdbx_strand_id
1 'polypeptide(L)'
;MIKHTILALGHLAALTTAASQTCLAKGPAGYCKQLTWEAQKNQTGAPTIDECQQLCPVVSQDPESWFVNLTGAAVGEKRGLINGYPCHFSLGRGPGQGDPLKFSLANEDILGLIDGAVGRFGNSGHVAATGTMNCEGKNITWWID
;
A
#
# COMPACT_ATOMS: atom_id res chain seq x y z
N MET A 1 -0.85 -36.11 -56.61
CA MET A 1 -0.53 -34.65 -56.57
C MET A 1 -0.84 -34.15 -55.17
N ILE A 2 0.13 -33.46 -54.56
CA ILE A 2 0.27 -33.24 -53.12
C ILE A 2 -0.57 -32.04 -52.66
N LYS A 3 -1.41 -32.26 -51.64
CA LYS A 3 -2.14 -31.22 -50.88
C LYS A 3 -1.13 -30.36 -50.11
N HIS A 4 -1.09 -29.06 -50.40
CA HIS A 4 -0.33 -28.09 -49.62
C HIS A 4 -1.27 -27.46 -48.59
N THR A 5 -1.25 -27.98 -47.37
CA THR A 5 -1.90 -27.37 -46.22
C THR A 5 -0.96 -26.30 -45.67
N ILE A 6 -1.29 -25.03 -45.92
CA ILE A 6 -0.59 -23.88 -45.33
C ILE A 6 -1.12 -23.72 -43.90
N LEU A 7 -0.29 -24.01 -42.90
CA LEU A 7 -0.59 -23.74 -41.49
C LEU A 7 0.03 -22.39 -41.12
N ALA A 8 -0.78 -21.33 -41.09
CA ALA A 8 -0.36 -20.05 -40.55
C ALA A 8 -0.47 -20.08 -39.02
N LEU A 9 0.66 -20.21 -38.32
CA LEU A 9 0.74 -19.96 -36.88
C LEU A 9 0.64 -18.46 -36.61
N GLY A 10 -0.56 -17.96 -36.33
CA GLY A 10 -0.76 -16.64 -35.78
C GLY A 10 -0.35 -16.61 -34.31
N HIS A 11 0.74 -15.90 -33.99
CA HIS A 11 1.08 -15.54 -32.61
C HIS A 11 0.09 -14.50 -32.10
N LEU A 12 -0.88 -14.92 -31.28
CA LEU A 12 -1.67 -14.02 -30.46
C LEU A 12 -0.77 -13.50 -29.32
N ALA A 13 -0.19 -12.32 -29.52
CA ALA A 13 0.37 -11.56 -28.42
C ALA A 13 -0.81 -11.10 -27.52
N ALA A 14 -1.03 -11.83 -26.42
CA ALA A 14 -1.95 -11.37 -25.38
C ALA A 14 -1.35 -10.11 -24.73
N LEU A 15 -1.86 -8.94 -25.13
CA LEU A 15 -1.67 -7.72 -24.36
C LEU A 15 -2.43 -7.91 -23.04
N THR A 16 -1.74 -8.42 -22.03
CA THR A 16 -2.22 -8.35 -20.65
C THR A 16 -2.19 -6.88 -20.25
N THR A 17 -3.32 -6.20 -20.43
CA THR A 17 -3.58 -4.96 -19.69
C THR A 17 -3.64 -5.36 -18.23
N ALA A 18 -2.58 -5.08 -17.46
CA ALA A 18 -2.67 -5.07 -16.02
C ALA A 18 -3.78 -4.06 -15.69
N ALA A 19 -4.97 -4.57 -15.34
CA ALA A 19 -6.02 -3.72 -14.84
C ALA A 19 -5.46 -3.14 -13.53
N SER A 20 -5.19 -1.84 -13.49
CA SER A 20 -4.84 -1.15 -12.26
C SER A 20 -5.92 -1.48 -11.24
N GLN A 21 -5.61 -2.38 -10.30
CA GLN A 21 -6.53 -2.75 -9.25
C GLN A 21 -6.56 -1.57 -8.29
N THR A 22 -7.52 -0.68 -8.49
CA THR A 22 -7.81 0.41 -7.57
C THR A 22 -8.07 -0.20 -6.19
N CYS A 23 -7.41 0.35 -5.16
CA CYS A 23 -7.55 -0.05 -3.77
C CYS A 23 -8.90 0.46 -3.23
N LEU A 24 -10.01 -0.03 -3.81
CA LEU A 24 -11.34 0.42 -3.44
C LEU A 24 -11.63 -0.02 -2.02
N ALA A 25 -11.84 0.94 -1.13
CA ALA A 25 -12.44 0.72 0.17
C ALA A 25 -13.82 0.06 -0.03
N LYS A 26 -14.08 -1.05 0.67
CA LYS A 26 -15.33 -1.83 0.52
C LYS A 26 -16.21 -1.83 1.77
N GLY A 27 -15.71 -1.33 2.90
CA GLY A 27 -16.41 -1.32 4.18
C GLY A 27 -16.64 0.08 4.77
N PRO A 28 -17.04 0.15 6.05
CA PRO A 28 -17.28 1.41 6.74
C PRO A 28 -15.99 2.24 6.85
N ALA A 29 -16.14 3.54 7.14
CA ALA A 29 -14.98 4.40 7.38
C ALA A 29 -14.09 3.83 8.49
N GLY A 30 -12.78 3.80 8.25
CA GLY A 30 -11.80 3.29 9.20
C GLY A 30 -11.61 4.18 10.43
N TYR A 31 -10.66 3.81 11.28
CA TYR A 31 -10.43 4.44 12.58
C TYR A 31 -9.44 5.61 12.49
N CYS A 32 -8.82 5.81 11.33
CA CYS A 32 -7.73 6.74 11.16
C CYS A 32 -8.05 7.86 10.19
N LYS A 33 -7.72 9.09 10.61
CA LYS A 33 -7.75 10.26 9.76
C LYS A 33 -6.35 10.58 9.27
N GLN A 34 -6.14 10.48 7.97
CA GLN A 34 -4.91 10.90 7.31
C GLN A 34 -4.69 12.41 7.48
N LEU A 35 -3.47 12.82 7.82
CA LEU A 35 -3.14 14.22 8.12
C LEU A 35 -2.16 14.80 7.10
N THR A 36 -1.04 14.13 6.85
CA THR A 36 0.00 14.59 5.93
C THR A 36 0.36 13.52 4.91
N TRP A 37 0.90 13.96 3.77
CA TRP A 37 1.31 13.14 2.65
C TRP A 37 2.57 13.74 2.03
N GLU A 38 3.61 12.93 1.92
CA GLU A 38 4.92 13.34 1.41
C GLU A 38 5.48 12.23 0.53
N ALA A 39 6.05 12.61 -0.62
CA ALA A 39 6.86 11.68 -1.39
C ALA A 39 8.19 11.43 -0.66
N GLN A 40 8.58 10.16 -0.52
CA GLN A 40 9.90 9.85 0.02
C GLN A 40 10.96 10.21 -1.02
N LYS A 41 11.91 11.07 -0.64
CA LYS A 41 13.02 11.45 -1.51
C LYS A 41 14.09 10.35 -1.51
N ASN A 42 14.71 10.11 -2.66
CA ASN A 42 15.87 9.23 -2.82
C ASN A 42 15.63 7.75 -2.44
N GLN A 43 14.40 7.25 -2.60
CA GLN A 43 14.12 5.82 -2.47
C GLN A 43 14.60 5.08 -3.73
N THR A 44 15.82 4.55 -3.66
CA THR A 44 16.38 3.68 -4.70
C THR A 44 15.62 2.36 -4.68
N GLY A 45 15.00 2.00 -5.81
CA GLY A 45 14.20 0.77 -5.91
C GLY A 45 12.79 0.91 -5.35
N ALA A 46 12.22 2.12 -5.32
CA ALA A 46 10.81 2.32 -4.99
C ALA A 46 9.91 1.38 -5.82
N PRO A 47 8.90 0.73 -5.20
CA PRO A 47 8.02 -0.21 -5.88
C PRO A 47 7.25 0.49 -6.99
N THR A 48 6.96 -0.25 -8.04
CA THR A 48 6.05 0.16 -9.10
C THR A 48 4.63 0.35 -8.56
N ILE A 49 3.80 1.08 -9.29
CA ILE A 49 2.37 1.21 -8.96
C ILE A 49 1.71 -0.16 -8.82
N ASP A 50 1.98 -1.06 -9.78
CA ASP A 50 1.39 -2.40 -9.80
C ASP A 50 1.83 -3.22 -8.58
N GLU A 51 3.10 -3.13 -8.18
CA GLU A 51 3.61 -3.78 -6.96
C GLU A 51 2.91 -3.28 -5.69
N CYS A 52 2.58 -1.99 -5.60
CA CYS A 52 1.79 -1.48 -4.48
C CYS A 52 0.31 -1.87 -4.55
N GLN A 53 -0.27 -1.92 -5.76
CA GLN A 53 -1.66 -2.37 -5.93
C GLN A 53 -1.85 -3.86 -5.63
N GLN A 54 -0.79 -4.68 -5.71
CA GLN A 54 -0.82 -6.07 -5.26
C GLN A 54 -1.10 -6.21 -3.75
N LEU A 55 -0.87 -5.18 -2.94
CA LEU A 55 -1.24 -5.19 -1.52
C LEU A 55 -2.76 -5.09 -1.31
N CYS A 56 -3.51 -4.48 -2.24
CA CYS A 56 -4.95 -4.28 -2.10
C CYS A 56 -5.73 -5.59 -1.84
N PRO A 57 -5.56 -6.67 -2.62
CA PRO A 57 -6.24 -7.94 -2.34
C PRO A 57 -5.75 -8.62 -1.07
N VAL A 58 -4.52 -8.37 -0.60
CA VAL A 58 -3.98 -8.91 0.65
C VAL A 58 -4.70 -8.28 1.83
N VAL A 59 -4.76 -6.95 1.86
CA VAL A 59 -5.47 -6.19 2.90
C VAL A 59 -6.97 -6.53 2.90
N SER A 60 -7.58 -6.62 1.73
CA SER A 60 -9.03 -6.87 1.61
C SER A 60 -9.48 -8.26 2.10
N GLN A 61 -8.55 -9.22 2.24
CA GLN A 61 -8.85 -10.59 2.66
C GLN A 61 -8.57 -10.82 4.15
N ASP A 62 -7.85 -9.92 4.81
CA ASP A 62 -7.58 -9.99 6.25
C ASP A 62 -8.86 -9.62 7.05
N PRO A 63 -9.11 -10.21 8.23
CA PRO A 63 -10.15 -9.78 9.16
C PRO A 63 -10.26 -8.25 9.29
N GLU A 64 -11.50 -7.77 9.54
CA GLU A 64 -11.89 -6.36 9.45
C GLU A 64 -11.00 -5.37 10.23
N SER A 65 -10.21 -5.81 11.22
CA SER A 65 -9.38 -4.91 12.00
C SER A 65 -8.02 -5.51 12.40
N TRP A 66 -6.98 -4.71 12.21
CA TRP A 66 -5.61 -4.98 12.59
C TRP A 66 -5.32 -4.35 13.95
N PHE A 67 -4.84 -5.15 14.90
CA PHE A 67 -4.38 -4.62 16.18
C PHE A 67 -2.89 -4.30 16.13
N VAL A 68 -2.55 -3.02 16.30
CA VAL A 68 -1.17 -2.53 16.22
C VAL A 68 -0.63 -2.19 17.59
N ASN A 69 0.61 -2.60 17.87
CA ASN A 69 1.34 -2.22 19.08
C ASN A 69 2.73 -1.64 18.73
N LEU A 70 2.84 -0.32 18.87
CA LEU A 70 4.07 0.44 18.71
C LEU A 70 4.63 0.93 20.06
N THR A 71 4.18 0.35 21.17
CA THR A 71 4.70 0.68 22.50
C THR A 71 6.21 0.45 22.52
N GLY A 72 6.97 1.41 23.05
CA GLY A 72 8.44 1.40 23.06
C GLY A 72 9.12 1.65 21.70
N ALA A 73 8.39 1.81 20.59
CA ALA A 73 8.99 2.19 19.31
C ALA A 73 9.58 3.61 19.38
N ALA A 74 10.76 3.83 18.82
CA ALA A 74 11.33 5.16 18.69
C ALA A 74 10.61 5.99 17.60
N VAL A 75 10.70 7.32 17.65
CA VAL A 75 10.24 8.17 16.54
C VAL A 75 11.08 7.87 15.30
N GLY A 76 10.43 7.59 14.18
CA GLY A 76 11.08 7.18 12.92
C GLY A 76 11.39 5.69 12.81
N GLU A 77 11.15 4.89 13.85
CA GLU A 77 11.22 3.42 13.76
C GLU A 77 10.04 2.90 12.92
N LYS A 78 10.35 2.21 11.82
CA LYS A 78 9.37 1.52 10.98
C LYS A 78 9.11 0.11 11.52
N ARG A 79 7.84 -0.22 11.76
CA ARG A 79 7.37 -1.58 12.00
C ARG A 79 6.47 -1.99 10.84
N GLY A 80 6.93 -2.96 10.05
CA GLY A 80 6.20 -3.46 8.90
C GLY A 80 4.98 -4.26 9.31
N LEU A 81 3.81 -3.88 8.79
CA LEU A 81 2.55 -4.61 8.95
C LEU A 81 2.34 -5.57 7.79
N ILE A 82 2.68 -5.14 6.57
CA ILE A 82 2.60 -5.98 5.37
C ILE A 82 4.00 -6.09 4.81
N ASN A 83 4.54 -7.30 4.89
CA ASN A 83 5.90 -7.64 4.47
C ASN A 83 5.85 -8.79 3.45
N GLY A 84 6.94 -8.97 2.69
CA GLY A 84 7.08 -10.09 1.74
C GLY A 84 6.55 -9.81 0.33
N TYR A 85 6.19 -8.57 0.05
CA TYR A 85 5.86 -8.05 -1.28
C TYR A 85 6.89 -6.97 -1.65
N PRO A 86 7.10 -6.66 -2.94
CA PRO A 86 8.02 -5.59 -3.33
C PRO A 86 7.63 -4.22 -2.74
N CYS A 87 6.32 -3.96 -2.57
CA CYS A 87 5.80 -2.82 -1.84
C CYS A 87 5.49 -3.23 -0.39
N HIS A 88 5.93 -2.43 0.57
CA HIS A 88 5.75 -2.64 2.00
C HIS A 88 4.80 -1.60 2.59
N PHE A 89 4.09 -2.00 3.64
CA PHE A 89 3.35 -1.05 4.47
C PHE A 89 3.86 -1.11 5.90
N SER A 90 4.34 0.02 6.40
CA SER A 90 4.93 0.15 7.73
C SER A 90 4.32 1.30 8.53
N LEU A 91 4.33 1.16 9.85
CA LEU A 91 3.87 2.16 10.80
C LEU A 91 4.92 2.45 11.87
N GLY A 92 4.80 3.61 12.49
CA GLY A 92 5.75 4.07 13.50
C GLY A 92 5.16 5.16 14.37
N ARG A 93 5.89 5.48 15.43
CA ARG A 93 5.49 6.52 16.37
C ARG A 93 5.49 7.89 15.68
N GLY A 94 4.34 8.56 15.72
CA GLY A 94 4.24 9.94 15.27
C GLY A 94 4.88 10.93 16.26
N PRO A 95 5.21 12.16 15.81
CA PRO A 95 5.79 13.19 16.67
C PRO A 95 4.91 13.48 17.90
N GLY A 96 5.54 13.58 19.08
CA GLY A 96 4.87 13.91 20.34
C GLY A 96 3.99 12.79 20.93
N GLN A 97 3.90 11.63 20.28
CA GLN A 97 3.09 10.52 20.78
C GLN A 97 3.80 9.79 21.93
N GLY A 98 3.13 9.65 23.08
CA GLY A 98 3.60 8.88 24.25
C GLY A 98 3.14 7.42 24.26
N ASP A 99 3.54 6.69 25.31
CA ASP A 99 3.10 5.31 25.59
C ASP A 99 1.91 5.26 26.55
N PRO A 100 1.09 4.19 26.51
CA PRO A 100 1.14 3.08 25.56
C PRO A 100 0.60 3.46 24.16
N LEU A 101 1.26 2.96 23.12
CA LEU A 101 0.88 3.20 21.73
C LEU A 101 0.32 1.93 21.09
N LYS A 102 -0.98 1.70 21.33
CA LYS A 102 -1.76 0.59 20.79
C LYS A 102 -3.06 1.13 20.20
N PHE A 103 -3.49 0.63 19.05
CA PHE A 103 -4.68 1.10 18.33
C PHE A 103 -5.12 0.07 17.30
N SER A 104 -6.34 0.25 16.79
CA SER A 104 -6.88 -0.54 15.69
C SER A 104 -6.72 0.18 14.35
N LEU A 105 -6.56 -0.59 13.28
CA LEU A 105 -6.65 -0.13 11.90
C LEU A 105 -7.70 -0.95 11.17
N ALA A 106 -8.59 -0.29 10.44
CA ALA A 106 -9.45 -0.97 9.50
C ALA A 106 -8.70 -1.23 8.19
N ASN A 107 -9.19 -2.20 7.40
CA ASN A 107 -8.68 -2.43 6.05
C ASN A 107 -8.78 -1.16 5.19
N GLU A 108 -9.85 -0.39 5.35
CA GLU A 108 -10.10 0.86 4.65
C GLU A 108 -9.05 1.93 4.93
N ASP A 109 -8.48 1.96 6.14
CA ASP A 109 -7.40 2.90 6.49
C ASP A 109 -6.15 2.60 5.64
N ILE A 110 -5.80 1.33 5.50
CA ILE A 110 -4.62 0.87 4.74
C ILE A 110 -4.85 0.98 3.24
N LEU A 111 -6.01 0.53 2.74
CA LEU A 111 -6.39 0.64 1.32
C LEU A 111 -6.40 2.10 0.87
N GLY A 112 -6.96 3.00 1.69
CA GLY A 112 -6.97 4.43 1.42
C GLY A 112 -5.57 5.05 1.41
N LEU A 113 -4.64 4.55 2.23
CA LEU A 113 -3.23 4.98 2.20
C LEU A 113 -2.55 4.55 0.90
N ILE A 114 -2.74 3.30 0.47
CA ILE A 114 -2.17 2.78 -0.78
C ILE A 114 -2.71 3.53 -1.99
N ASP A 115 -4.04 3.62 -2.12
CA ASP A 115 -4.69 4.31 -3.24
C ASP A 115 -4.30 5.80 -3.27
N GLY A 116 -4.31 6.46 -2.11
CA GLY A 116 -3.93 7.85 -1.98
C GLY A 116 -2.45 8.10 -2.30
N ALA A 117 -1.55 7.19 -1.93
CA ALA A 117 -0.13 7.32 -2.24
C ALA A 117 0.13 7.15 -3.74
N VAL A 118 -0.48 6.13 -4.36
CA VAL A 118 -0.43 5.89 -5.80
C VAL A 118 -0.97 7.11 -6.55
N GLY A 119 -2.16 7.59 -6.19
CA GLY A 119 -2.79 8.73 -6.87
C GLY A 119 -2.03 10.04 -6.73
N ARG A 120 -1.32 10.26 -5.62
CA ARG A 120 -0.53 11.49 -5.38
C ARG A 120 0.86 11.43 -5.98
N PHE A 121 1.52 10.28 -5.91
CA PHE A 121 2.97 10.17 -6.12
C PHE A 121 3.37 9.17 -7.21
N GLY A 122 2.44 8.40 -7.77
CA GLY A 122 2.71 7.39 -8.79
C GLY A 122 2.97 7.90 -10.20
N ASN A 123 3.00 9.21 -10.46
CA ASN A 123 3.12 9.76 -11.83
C ASN A 123 4.38 9.31 -12.59
N SER A 124 5.43 8.88 -11.89
CA SER A 124 6.66 8.34 -12.48
C SER A 124 6.64 6.82 -12.71
N GLY A 125 5.54 6.14 -12.41
CA GLY A 125 5.42 4.68 -12.46
C GLY A 125 5.88 3.96 -11.18
N HIS A 126 6.45 4.68 -10.22
CA HIS A 126 6.92 4.18 -8.93
C HIS A 126 6.34 4.99 -7.77
N VAL A 127 6.18 4.36 -6.61
CA VAL A 127 5.59 4.97 -5.42
C VAL A 127 6.48 4.73 -4.22
N ALA A 128 6.89 5.79 -3.56
CA ALA A 128 7.36 5.74 -2.19
C ALA A 128 6.82 6.96 -1.46
N ALA A 129 6.04 6.74 -0.40
CA ALA A 129 5.29 7.77 0.28
C ALA A 129 5.38 7.60 1.79
N THR A 130 5.26 8.72 2.50
CA THR A 130 5.16 8.76 3.95
C THR A 130 4.20 9.85 4.37
N GLY A 131 3.77 9.80 5.62
CA GLY A 131 2.95 10.85 6.19
C GLY A 131 2.55 10.52 7.60
N THR A 132 1.60 11.29 8.09
CA THR A 132 1.02 11.09 9.42
C THR A 132 -0.48 10.87 9.33
N MET A 133 -1.00 10.16 10.32
CA MET A 133 -2.43 9.97 10.54
C MET A 133 -2.73 10.01 12.03
N ASN A 134 -3.96 10.36 12.37
CA ASN A 134 -4.48 10.24 13.73
C ASN A 134 -5.42 9.04 13.80
N CYS A 135 -5.07 8.06 14.61
CA CYS A 135 -5.87 6.86 14.85
C CYS A 135 -6.35 6.87 16.29
N GLU A 136 -7.65 7.03 16.53
CA GLU A 136 -8.22 7.01 17.89
C GLU A 136 -7.52 8.01 18.84
N GLY A 137 -7.17 9.20 18.35
CA GLY A 137 -6.45 10.23 19.12
C GLY A 137 -4.94 10.04 19.19
N LYS A 138 -4.37 9.02 18.54
CA LYS A 138 -2.92 8.72 18.55
C LYS A 138 -2.27 9.14 17.23
N ASN A 139 -1.14 9.83 17.32
CA ASN A 139 -0.39 10.26 16.15
C ASN A 139 0.55 9.16 15.68
N ILE A 140 0.35 8.72 14.44
CA ILE A 140 1.07 7.61 13.80
C ILE A 140 1.76 8.13 12.54
N THR A 141 3.00 7.71 12.31
CA THR A 141 3.66 7.88 11.02
C THR A 141 3.48 6.61 10.20
N TRP A 142 3.19 6.75 8.92
CA TRP A 142 3.04 5.63 7.99
C TRP A 142 4.02 5.73 6.83
N TRP A 143 4.37 4.59 6.24
CA TRP A 143 5.22 4.49 5.07
C TRP A 143 4.69 3.43 4.10
N ILE A 144 4.80 3.76 2.81
CA ILE A 144 4.62 2.86 1.67
C ILE A 144 5.90 2.97 0.85
N ASP A 145 6.69 1.90 0.77
CA ASP A 145 7.98 1.86 0.07
C ASP A 145 8.47 0.45 -0.22
#